data_AF-A0A7S2Q8X8-F1
#
_entry.id   AF-A0A7S2Q8X8-F1
#
_cell.length_a   1.000
_cell.length_b   1.000
_cell.length_c   1.000
_cell.angle_alpha   90.00
_cell.angle_beta   90.00
_cell.angle_gamma   90.00
#
_symmetry.space_group_name_H-M   'P 1'
#
loop_
_entity.id
_entity.type
_entity.pdbx_description
1 polymer ?
#
loop_
_entity_poly.entity_id
_entity_poly.type
_entity_poly.pdbx_seq_one_letter_code
_entity_poly.pdbx_strand_id
1 'polypeptide(L)'
;MWESWSLWSFQALLVRYAEDTADSKDKLFGPFQKICLAGVQQYVIFNFTSNLIEFVWREVDRYDPALCQGLSGHTLSCEQEFYLVQDYITGALWYSCSIAIYAILRFEHAVPDSLRPIGPYWKFWGAKMIVSMAGIQRMALFFATKMSVVTEVFALYMHAYLLCFETLLLSALHFWAYPATGYFKSASPG
;
A
#
# COMPACT_ATOMS: atom_id res chain seq x y z
N MET A 1 -1.26 6.69 -1.46
CA MET A 1 -2.47 6.87 -0.61
C MET A 1 -3.60 5.89 -0.94
N TRP A 2 -4.05 5.79 -2.20
CA TRP A 2 -5.16 4.89 -2.59
C TRP A 2 -4.91 3.41 -2.27
N GLU A 3 -3.69 2.93 -2.47
CA GLU A 3 -3.27 1.55 -2.18
C GLU A 3 -3.35 1.20 -0.68
N SER A 4 -2.93 2.10 0.20
CA SER A 4 -3.04 1.85 1.65
C SER A 4 -4.51 1.82 2.08
N TRP A 5 -5.34 2.65 1.47
CA TRP A 5 -6.78 2.68 1.77
C TRP A 5 -7.50 1.42 1.28
N SER A 6 -7.13 0.91 0.09
CA SER A 6 -7.70 -0.32 -0.44
C SER A 6 -7.32 -1.54 0.40
N LEU A 7 -6.05 -1.65 0.83
CA LEU A 7 -5.60 -2.73 1.73
C LEU A 7 -6.31 -2.70 3.08
N TRP A 8 -6.49 -1.50 3.67
CA TRP A 8 -7.22 -1.35 4.93
C TRP A 8 -8.70 -1.74 4.78
N SER A 9 -9.36 -1.25 3.73
CA SER A 9 -10.77 -1.57 3.46
C SER A 9 -10.98 -3.07 3.24
N PHE A 10 -10.06 -3.71 2.51
CA PHE A 10 -10.10 -5.14 2.26
C PHE A 10 -9.91 -5.95 3.55
N GLN A 11 -8.93 -5.58 4.38
CA GLN A 11 -8.73 -6.26 5.65
C GLN A 11 -9.95 -6.10 6.58
N ALA A 12 -10.53 -4.90 6.66
CA ALA A 12 -11.73 -4.66 7.45
C ALA A 12 -12.90 -5.55 6.99
N LEU A 13 -13.03 -5.78 5.68
CA LEU A 13 -14.02 -6.70 5.13
C LEU A 13 -13.76 -8.16 5.55
N LEU A 14 -12.51 -8.63 5.46
CA LEU A 14 -12.13 -9.99 5.86
C LEU A 14 -12.40 -10.23 7.35
N VAL A 15 -12.03 -9.25 8.18
CA VAL A 15 -12.26 -9.29 9.62
C VAL A 15 -13.75 -9.42 9.93
N ARG A 16 -14.57 -8.54 9.33
CA ARG A 16 -16.02 -8.56 9.53
C ARG A 16 -16.66 -9.88 9.11
N TYR A 17 -16.15 -10.50 8.04
CA TYR A 17 -16.66 -11.80 7.59
C TYR A 17 -16.23 -12.94 8.51
N ALA A 18 -15.04 -12.85 9.10
CA ALA A 18 -14.51 -13.85 10.03
C ALA A 18 -15.08 -13.73 11.45
N GLU A 19 -15.64 -12.58 11.84
CA GLU A 19 -16.30 -12.40 13.14
C GLU A 19 -17.61 -13.22 13.26
N ASP A 20 -18.34 -13.40 12.15
CA ASP A 20 -19.63 -14.10 12.10
C ASP A 20 -19.50 -15.64 11.94
N THR A 21 -18.29 -16.18 11.87
CA THR A 21 -18.06 -17.61 11.58
C THR A 21 -17.54 -18.41 12.79
N ALA A 22 -17.52 -19.73 12.67
CA ALA A 22 -17.13 -20.64 13.75
C ALA A 22 -15.69 -20.40 14.27
N ASP A 23 -14.82 -19.86 13.43
CA ASP A 23 -13.42 -19.56 13.76
C ASP A 23 -13.27 -18.41 14.76
N SER A 24 -14.28 -17.53 14.91
CA SER A 24 -14.26 -16.44 15.91
C SER A 24 -14.37 -16.94 17.35
N LYS A 25 -14.75 -18.20 17.54
CA LYS A 25 -14.86 -18.84 18.87
C LYS A 25 -13.52 -19.30 19.43
N ASP A 26 -12.45 -19.30 18.62
CA ASP A 26 -11.11 -19.61 19.11
C ASP A 26 -10.56 -18.46 19.97
N LYS A 27 -10.00 -18.80 21.14
CA LYS A 27 -9.40 -17.82 22.06
C LYS A 27 -8.18 -17.11 21.43
N LEU A 28 -7.53 -17.72 20.44
CA LEU A 28 -6.40 -17.13 19.71
C LEU A 28 -6.81 -16.14 18.62
N PHE A 29 -8.07 -16.14 18.19
CA PHE A 29 -8.53 -15.32 17.06
C PHE A 29 -8.41 -13.82 17.36
N GLY A 30 -8.87 -13.37 18.52
CA GLY A 30 -8.84 -11.95 18.90
C GLY A 30 -7.44 -11.32 18.92
N PRO A 31 -6.44 -11.93 19.61
CA PRO A 31 -5.06 -11.44 19.57
C PRO A 31 -4.47 -11.44 18.15
N PHE A 32 -4.72 -12.50 17.38
CA PHE A 32 -4.21 -12.63 16.02
C PHE A 32 -4.79 -11.60 15.06
N GLN A 33 -6.11 -11.37 15.11
CA GLN A 33 -6.81 -10.30 14.39
C GLN A 33 -6.18 -8.93 14.67
N LYS A 34 -5.90 -8.62 15.95
CA LYS A 34 -5.27 -7.34 16.32
C LYS A 34 -3.87 -7.17 15.73
N ILE A 35 -3.06 -8.23 15.72
CA ILE A 35 -1.71 -8.19 15.14
C ILE A 35 -1.79 -7.95 13.63
N CYS A 36 -2.67 -8.68 12.93
CA CYS A 36 -2.87 -8.47 11.50
C CYS A 36 -3.35 -7.05 11.20
N LEU A 37 -4.31 -6.54 11.98
CA LEU A 37 -4.86 -5.19 11.82
C LEU A 37 -3.80 -4.11 12.05
N ALA A 38 -2.98 -4.27 13.09
CA ALA A 38 -1.86 -3.38 13.37
C ALA A 38 -0.86 -3.34 12.20
N GLY A 39 -0.57 -4.48 11.56
CA GLY A 39 0.35 -4.56 10.42
C GLY A 39 -0.11 -3.73 9.21
N VAL A 40 -1.40 -3.72 8.90
CA VAL A 40 -1.94 -2.90 7.79
C VAL A 40 -2.13 -1.45 8.22
N GLN A 41 -2.57 -1.21 9.46
CA GLN A 41 -2.75 0.14 9.99
C GLN A 41 -1.42 0.91 10.04
N GLN A 42 -0.32 0.25 10.38
CA GLN A 42 1.03 0.81 10.29
C GLN A 42 1.31 1.32 8.87
N TYR A 43 1.00 0.54 7.83
CA TYR A 43 1.22 0.97 6.44
C TYR A 43 0.39 2.19 6.07
N VAL A 44 -0.88 2.25 6.49
CA VAL A 44 -1.75 3.41 6.24
C VAL A 44 -1.20 4.68 6.88
N ILE A 45 -0.85 4.60 8.17
CA ILE A 45 -0.30 5.73 8.91
C ILE A 45 1.01 6.17 8.26
N PHE A 46 1.90 5.23 7.98
CA PHE A 46 3.20 5.53 7.40
C PHE A 46 3.09 6.18 6.01
N ASN A 47 2.17 5.69 5.16
CA ASN A 47 1.89 6.30 3.86
C ASN A 47 1.33 7.72 4.02
N PHE A 48 0.39 7.93 4.93
CA PHE A 48 -0.18 9.26 5.18
C PHE A 48 0.89 10.25 5.68
N THR A 49 1.67 9.85 6.69
CA THR A 49 2.75 10.68 7.25
C THR A 49 3.80 11.00 6.20
N SER A 50 4.18 10.04 5.37
CA SER A 50 5.17 10.25 4.30
C SER A 50 4.70 11.29 3.27
N ASN A 51 3.45 11.19 2.81
CA ASN A 51 2.87 12.17 1.89
C ASN A 51 2.74 13.56 2.54
N LEU A 52 2.40 13.62 3.83
CA LEU A 52 2.34 14.87 4.59
C LEU A 52 3.72 15.54 4.70
N ILE A 53 4.76 14.75 5.01
CA ILE A 53 6.14 15.24 5.07
C ILE A 53 6.55 15.80 3.70
N GLU A 54 6.29 15.07 2.61
CA GLU A 54 6.62 15.52 1.26
C GLU A 54 5.93 16.84 0.91
N PHE A 55 4.65 16.98 1.26
CA PHE A 55 3.88 18.19 1.03
C PHE A 55 4.42 19.38 1.84
N VAL A 56 4.63 19.19 3.15
CA VAL A 56 5.16 20.24 4.03
C VAL A 56 6.55 20.69 3.56
N TRP A 57 7.41 19.75 3.19
CA TRP A 57 8.77 20.08 2.73
C TRP A 57 8.77 20.89 1.45
N ARG A 58 7.90 20.54 0.48
CA ARG A 58 7.76 21.30 -0.77
C ARG A 58 7.18 22.70 -0.58
N GLU A 59 6.24 22.86 0.36
CA GLU A 59 5.71 24.19 0.66
C GLU A 59 6.71 25.03 1.43
N VAL A 60 7.50 24.46 2.35
CA VAL A 60 8.60 25.18 3.02
C VAL A 60 9.63 25.67 2.01
N ASP A 61 10.06 24.83 1.07
CA ASP A 61 10.99 25.22 -0.01
C ASP A 61 10.43 26.35 -0.90
N ARG A 62 9.12 26.33 -1.19
CA ARG A 62 8.45 27.37 -1.98
C ARG A 62 8.38 28.72 -1.26
N TYR A 63 8.09 28.74 0.05
CA TYR A 63 7.84 29.99 0.79
C TYR A 63 9.09 30.56 1.48
N ASP A 64 10.00 29.70 1.96
CA ASP A 64 11.22 30.13 2.67
C ASP A 64 12.41 29.19 2.39
N PRO A 65 13.13 29.42 1.27
CA PRO A 65 14.29 28.59 0.92
C PRO A 65 15.46 28.76 1.91
N ALA A 66 15.52 29.84 2.69
CA ALA A 66 16.57 30.08 3.68
C ALA A 66 16.36 29.21 4.93
N LEU A 67 15.09 28.98 5.33
CA LEU A 67 14.76 28.02 6.38
C LEU A 67 15.16 26.60 5.99
N CYS A 68 14.96 26.22 4.72
CA CYS A 68 15.37 24.89 4.26
C CYS A 68 16.89 24.69 4.33
N GLN A 69 17.68 25.69 3.92
CA GLN A 69 19.15 25.65 4.05
C GLN A 69 19.63 25.61 5.52
N GLY A 70 18.88 26.22 6.43
CA GLY A 70 19.17 26.15 7.87
C GLY A 70 18.87 24.78 8.48
N LEU A 71 17.84 24.09 7.98
CA LEU A 71 17.47 22.73 8.40
C LEU A 71 18.38 21.66 7.79
N SER A 72 18.86 21.88 6.55
CA SER A 72 19.61 20.89 5.77
C SER A 72 21.10 20.76 6.12
N GLY A 73 21.60 21.57 7.05
CA GLY A 73 23.03 21.67 7.31
C GLY A 73 23.82 22.17 6.10
N HIS A 74 25.04 22.67 6.33
CA HIS A 74 25.82 23.37 5.29
C HIS A 74 26.45 22.46 4.21
N THR A 75 26.22 21.15 4.25
CA THR A 75 26.93 20.18 3.38
C THR A 75 26.17 19.73 2.14
N LEU A 76 24.84 19.87 2.08
CA LEU A 76 24.00 19.44 0.95
C LEU A 76 23.01 20.55 0.58
N SER A 77 22.62 20.63 -0.70
CA SER A 77 21.50 21.50 -1.08
C SER A 77 20.18 20.94 -0.55
N CYS A 78 19.22 21.81 -0.21
CA CYS A 78 17.86 21.44 0.24
C CYS A 78 17.22 20.40 -0.70
N GLU A 79 17.41 20.57 -2.02
CA GLU A 79 16.94 19.66 -3.04
C GLU A 79 17.59 18.27 -2.97
N GLN A 80 18.90 18.20 -2.73
CA GLN A 80 19.62 16.91 -2.60
C GLN A 80 19.21 16.15 -1.34
N GLU A 81 19.02 16.84 -0.22
CA GLU A 81 18.51 16.20 0.99
C GLU A 81 17.08 15.70 0.82
N PHE A 82 16.23 16.49 0.15
CA PHE A 82 14.86 16.09 -0.15
C PHE A 82 14.85 14.78 -0.95
N TYR A 83 15.68 14.66 -2.00
CA TYR A 83 15.77 13.42 -2.78
C TYR A 83 16.26 12.23 -1.94
N LEU A 84 17.26 12.44 -1.07
CA LEU A 84 17.78 11.40 -0.19
C LEU A 84 16.70 10.89 0.78
N VAL A 85 15.98 11.81 1.43
CA VAL A 85 14.87 11.50 2.35
C VAL A 85 13.74 10.81 1.59
N GLN A 86 13.41 11.28 0.39
CA GLN A 86 12.38 10.68 -0.45
C GLN A 86 12.74 9.24 -0.85
N ASP A 87 14.00 8.95 -1.15
CA ASP A 87 14.47 7.59 -1.46
C ASP A 87 14.33 6.65 -0.25
N TYR A 88 14.74 7.10 0.95
CA TYR A 88 14.57 6.32 2.18
C TYR A 88 13.10 6.07 2.52
N ILE A 89 12.25 7.10 2.40
CA ILE A 89 10.81 6.99 2.62
C ILE A 89 10.18 6.00 1.63
N THR A 90 10.59 6.06 0.36
CA THR A 90 10.13 5.13 -0.68
C THR A 90 10.48 3.68 -0.32
N GLY A 91 11.73 3.43 0.08
CA GLY A 91 12.17 2.10 0.50
C GLY A 91 11.42 1.59 1.73
N ALA A 92 11.23 2.46 2.73
CA ALA A 92 10.46 2.14 3.93
C ALA A 92 8.99 1.85 3.63
N LEU A 93 8.38 2.59 2.69
CA LEU A 93 7.00 2.37 2.25
C LEU A 93 6.84 1.01 1.58
N TRP A 94 7.79 0.62 0.74
CA TRP A 94 7.81 -0.69 0.10
C TRP A 94 7.89 -1.83 1.13
N TYR A 95 8.76 -1.69 2.13
CA TYR A 95 8.87 -2.67 3.21
C TYR A 95 7.59 -2.74 4.06
N SER A 96 7.04 -1.58 4.44
CA SER A 96 5.81 -1.50 5.22
C SER A 96 4.61 -2.10 4.46
N CYS A 97 4.55 -1.91 3.16
CA CYS A 97 3.52 -2.51 2.31
C CYS A 97 3.64 -4.05 2.28
N SER A 98 4.87 -4.56 2.17
CA SER A 98 5.15 -6.00 2.20
C SER A 98 4.69 -6.65 3.50
N ILE A 99 4.88 -5.98 4.64
CA ILE A 99 4.37 -6.41 5.95
C ILE A 99 2.85 -6.44 5.97
N ALA A 100 2.18 -5.39 5.48
CA ALA A 100 0.72 -5.32 5.43
C ALA A 100 0.13 -6.48 4.59
N ILE A 101 0.74 -6.76 3.43
CA ILE A 101 0.35 -7.89 2.56
C ILE A 101 0.57 -9.21 3.28
N TYR A 102 1.72 -9.39 3.95
CA TYR A 102 2.01 -10.60 4.71
C TYR A 102 0.99 -10.82 5.84
N ALA A 103 0.62 -9.78 6.57
CA ALA A 103 -0.39 -9.84 7.62
C ALA A 103 -1.75 -10.33 7.10
N ILE A 104 -2.16 -9.84 5.92
CA ILE A 104 -3.42 -10.28 5.29
C ILE A 104 -3.32 -11.74 4.83
N LEU A 105 -2.21 -12.16 4.21
CA LEU A 105 -2.02 -13.56 3.78
C LEU A 105 -2.02 -14.53 4.96
N ARG A 106 -1.38 -14.14 6.08
CA ARG A 106 -1.40 -14.93 7.30
C ARG A 106 -2.82 -15.02 7.85
N PHE A 107 -3.58 -13.92 7.81
CA PHE A 107 -4.98 -13.92 8.22
C PHE A 107 -5.81 -14.88 7.38
N GLU A 108 -5.65 -14.85 6.06
CA GLU A 108 -6.35 -15.75 5.14
C GLU A 108 -6.01 -17.22 5.40
N HIS A 109 -4.72 -17.53 5.59
CA HIS A 109 -4.26 -18.89 5.82
C HIS A 109 -4.70 -19.46 7.18
N ALA A 110 -4.90 -18.60 8.17
CA ALA A 110 -5.35 -19.00 9.50
C ALA A 110 -6.86 -19.24 9.58
N VAL A 111 -7.64 -18.69 8.64
CA VAL A 111 -9.11 -18.74 8.65
C VAL A 111 -9.67 -19.27 7.30
N PRO A 112 -9.16 -20.41 6.79
CA PRO A 112 -9.45 -20.84 5.42
C PRO A 112 -10.92 -21.27 5.22
N ASP A 113 -11.55 -21.85 6.24
CA ASP A 113 -12.92 -22.37 6.14
C ASP A 113 -13.97 -21.25 6.14
N SER A 114 -13.76 -20.21 6.95
CA SER A 114 -14.60 -19.01 6.93
C SER A 114 -14.46 -18.19 5.65
N LEU A 115 -13.26 -18.17 5.05
CA LEU A 115 -12.96 -17.34 3.88
C LEU A 115 -13.18 -18.06 2.54
N ARG A 116 -13.36 -19.38 2.57
CA ARG A 116 -13.66 -20.23 1.40
C ARG A 116 -14.80 -19.71 0.50
N PRO A 117 -15.92 -19.16 1.01
CA PRO A 117 -17.02 -18.63 0.19
C PRO A 117 -16.64 -17.39 -0.61
N ILE A 118 -15.70 -16.57 -0.12
CA ILE A 118 -15.28 -15.33 -0.78
C ILE A 118 -14.29 -15.62 -1.92
N GLY A 119 -13.60 -16.76 -1.87
CA GLY A 119 -12.50 -17.12 -2.77
C GLY A 119 -11.38 -16.07 -2.82
N PRO A 120 -10.86 -15.56 -1.68
CA PRO A 120 -9.95 -14.42 -1.66
C PRO A 120 -8.61 -14.69 -2.35
N TYR A 121 -8.14 -15.93 -2.36
CA TYR A 121 -6.82 -16.32 -2.87
C TYR A 121 -6.51 -15.81 -4.29
N TRP A 122 -7.44 -15.94 -5.23
CA TRP A 122 -7.27 -15.45 -6.62
C TRP A 122 -7.41 -13.92 -6.73
N LYS A 123 -8.26 -13.33 -5.90
CA LYS A 123 -8.48 -11.87 -5.86
C LYS A 123 -7.28 -11.15 -5.25
N PHE A 124 -6.55 -11.83 -4.36
CA PHE A 124 -5.40 -11.31 -3.65
C PHE A 124 -4.09 -11.40 -4.45
N TRP A 125 -3.93 -12.43 -5.29
CA TRP A 125 -2.82 -12.48 -6.25
C TRP A 125 -2.82 -11.30 -7.22
N GLY A 126 -4.01 -10.82 -7.62
CA GLY A 126 -4.16 -9.60 -8.41
C GLY A 126 -3.58 -8.38 -7.70
N ALA A 127 -4.00 -8.11 -6.45
CA ALA A 127 -3.51 -6.99 -5.66
C ALA A 127 -2.01 -7.10 -5.32
N LYS A 128 -1.50 -8.31 -5.03
CA LYS A 128 -0.09 -8.55 -4.70
C LYS A 128 0.85 -8.41 -5.91
N MET A 129 0.43 -8.87 -7.09
CA MET A 129 1.19 -8.71 -8.35
C MET A 129 1.28 -7.24 -8.74
N ILE A 130 0.16 -6.52 -8.66
CA ILE A 130 0.07 -5.10 -8.98
C ILE A 130 0.96 -4.30 -8.02
N VAL A 131 0.75 -4.39 -6.70
CA VAL A 131 1.55 -3.62 -5.73
C VAL A 131 3.05 -3.99 -5.73
N SER A 132 3.41 -5.24 -6.06
CA SER A 132 4.83 -5.61 -6.26
C SER A 132 5.40 -5.03 -7.55
N MET A 133 4.59 -4.87 -8.61
CA MET A 133 5.01 -4.30 -9.87
C MET A 133 5.33 -2.82 -9.74
N ALA A 134 4.53 -2.00 -9.07
CA ALA A 134 4.85 -0.59 -8.84
C ALA A 134 6.21 -0.40 -8.12
N GLY A 135 6.49 -1.22 -7.12
CA GLY A 135 7.77 -1.23 -6.41
C GLY A 135 8.94 -1.68 -7.28
N ILE A 136 8.77 -2.76 -8.05
CA ILE A 136 9.78 -3.27 -8.98
C ILE A 136 10.05 -2.27 -10.10
N GLN A 137 9.02 -1.61 -10.63
CA GLN A 137 9.13 -0.57 -11.65
C GLN A 137 9.96 0.60 -11.12
N ARG A 138 9.68 1.08 -9.91
CA ARG A 138 10.41 2.20 -9.31
C ARG A 138 11.87 1.83 -9.03
N MET A 139 12.13 0.61 -8.55
CA MET A 139 13.49 0.12 -8.32
C MET A 139 14.26 -0.11 -9.64
N ALA A 140 13.61 -0.64 -10.66
CA ALA A 140 14.20 -0.82 -11.99
C ALA A 140 14.51 0.52 -12.66
N LEU A 141 13.60 1.50 -12.56
CA LEU A 141 13.79 2.84 -13.07
C LEU A 141 14.91 3.57 -12.31
N PHE A 142 14.96 3.46 -10.98
CA PHE A 142 16.06 4.00 -10.17
C PHE A 142 17.41 3.43 -10.61
N PHE A 143 17.51 2.11 -10.79
CA PHE A 143 18.74 1.47 -11.26
C PHE A 143 19.10 1.94 -12.68
N ALA A 144 18.13 2.06 -13.58
CA ALA A 144 18.34 2.52 -14.94
C ALA A 144 18.79 4.00 -14.99
N THR A 145 18.30 4.85 -14.08
CA THR A 145 18.76 6.23 -13.91
C THR A 145 20.18 6.29 -13.36
N LYS A 146 20.53 5.47 -12.35
CA LYS A 146 21.91 5.39 -11.81
C LYS A 146 22.92 4.88 -12.83
N MET A 147 22.50 4.02 -13.75
CA MET A 147 23.32 3.53 -14.87
C MET A 147 23.37 4.49 -16.06
N SER A 148 22.78 5.69 -15.95
CA SER A 148 22.68 6.69 -17.03
C SER A 148 22.01 6.18 -18.32
N VAL A 149 21.19 5.13 -18.22
CA VAL A 149 20.45 4.55 -19.36
C VAL A 149 19.23 5.41 -19.70
N VAL A 150 18.64 6.06 -18.69
CA VAL A 150 17.44 6.88 -18.82
C VAL A 150 17.55 8.14 -17.96
N THR A 151 17.03 9.26 -18.48
CA THR A 151 16.98 10.53 -17.76
C THR A 151 15.95 10.47 -16.63
N GLU A 152 16.19 11.21 -15.54
CA GLU A 152 15.28 11.27 -14.37
C GLU A 152 13.85 11.66 -14.76
N VAL A 153 13.72 12.67 -15.63
CA VAL A 153 12.43 13.14 -16.13
C VAL A 153 11.68 12.03 -16.86
N PHE A 154 12.37 11.28 -17.72
CA PHE A 154 11.76 10.17 -18.43
C PHE A 154 11.36 9.02 -17.50
N ALA A 155 12.22 8.69 -16.52
CA ALA A 155 11.91 7.67 -15.52
C ALA A 155 10.65 8.04 -14.71
N LEU A 156 10.47 9.31 -14.37
CA LEU A 156 9.32 9.81 -13.63
C LEU A 156 8.02 9.72 -14.45
N TYR A 157 8.05 10.11 -15.73
CA TYR A 157 6.92 9.95 -16.64
C TYR A 157 6.58 8.48 -16.90
N MET A 158 7.59 7.63 -17.11
CA MET A 158 7.39 6.19 -17.30
C MET A 158 6.76 5.54 -16.06
N HIS A 159 7.22 5.90 -14.86
CA HIS A 159 6.63 5.41 -13.63
C HIS A 159 5.16 5.81 -13.50
N ALA A 160 4.84 7.09 -13.75
CA ALA A 160 3.46 7.58 -13.72
C ALA A 160 2.57 6.87 -14.75
N TYR A 161 3.07 6.65 -15.97
CA TYR A 161 2.35 5.94 -17.02
C TYR A 161 2.06 4.48 -16.66
N LEU A 162 3.07 3.77 -16.14
CA LEU A 162 2.93 2.37 -15.70
C LEU A 162 1.95 2.23 -14.53
N LEU A 163 1.99 3.16 -13.57
CA LEU A 163 1.01 3.23 -12.47
C LEU A 163 -0.42 3.39 -12.99
N CYS A 164 -0.66 4.25 -13.98
CA CYS A 164 -1.99 4.40 -14.58
C CYS A 164 -2.49 3.07 -15.17
N PHE A 165 -1.65 2.36 -15.93
CA PHE A 165 -2.00 1.04 -16.47
C PHE A 165 -2.29 0.01 -15.38
N GLU A 166 -1.49 0.02 -14.33
CA GLU A 166 -1.63 -0.88 -13.19
C GLU A 166 -2.95 -0.64 -12.45
N THR A 167 -3.32 0.62 -12.21
CA THR A 167 -4.61 0.97 -11.60
C THR A 167 -5.80 0.59 -12.48
N LEU A 168 -5.66 0.70 -13.82
CA LEU A 168 -6.69 0.28 -14.76
C LEU A 168 -6.90 -1.25 -14.70
N LEU A 169 -5.81 -2.02 -14.73
CA LEU A 169 -5.85 -3.47 -14.59
C LEU A 169 -6.43 -3.89 -13.24
N LEU A 170 -6.07 -3.17 -12.16
CA LEU A 170 -6.65 -3.41 -10.84
C LEU A 170 -8.16 -3.19 -10.84
N SER A 171 -8.63 -2.10 -11.45
CA SER A 171 -10.06 -1.80 -11.53
C SER A 171 -10.84 -2.87 -12.32
N ALA A 172 -10.28 -3.33 -13.44
CA ALA A 172 -10.86 -4.41 -14.25
C ALA A 172 -10.88 -5.74 -13.50
N LEU A 173 -9.81 -6.07 -12.78
CA LEU A 173 -9.73 -7.28 -11.96
C LEU A 173 -10.73 -7.21 -10.80
N HIS A 174 -10.88 -6.06 -10.15
CA HIS A 174 -11.90 -5.86 -9.12
C HIS A 174 -13.32 -6.05 -9.67
N PHE A 175 -13.60 -5.51 -10.86
CA PHE A 175 -14.88 -5.68 -11.53
C PHE A 175 -15.19 -7.16 -11.84
N TRP A 176 -14.18 -7.91 -12.28
CA TRP A 176 -14.33 -9.35 -12.56
C TRP A 176 -14.41 -10.21 -11.29
N ALA A 177 -13.63 -9.86 -10.27
CA ALA A 177 -13.53 -10.60 -9.02
C ALA A 177 -14.78 -10.44 -8.12
N TYR A 178 -15.46 -9.31 -8.18
CA TYR A 178 -16.64 -9.02 -7.34
C TYR A 178 -17.89 -8.80 -8.20
N PRO A 179 -18.54 -9.86 -8.70
CA PRO A 179 -19.81 -9.72 -9.41
C PRO A 179 -20.89 -9.16 -8.48
N ALA A 180 -21.60 -8.13 -8.94
CA ALA A 180 -22.58 -7.35 -8.17
C ALA A 180 -23.79 -8.15 -7.64
N THR A 181 -23.97 -9.40 -8.06
CA THR A 181 -25.23 -10.14 -7.90
C THR A 181 -25.24 -11.20 -6.79
N GLY A 182 -24.15 -11.40 -6.03
CA GLY A 182 -24.02 -12.61 -5.19
C GLY A 182 -23.83 -12.47 -3.68
N TYR A 183 -23.22 -11.39 -3.17
CA TYR A 183 -22.61 -11.42 -1.83
C TYR A 183 -23.15 -10.44 -0.79
N PHE A 184 -24.04 -9.52 -1.16
CA PHE A 184 -24.80 -8.73 -0.18
C PHE A 184 -26.13 -9.42 0.13
N LYS A 185 -26.10 -10.53 0.87
CA LYS A 185 -27.29 -10.91 1.64
C LYS A 185 -27.44 -9.84 2.71
N SER A 186 -28.35 -8.90 2.51
CA SER A 186 -28.82 -8.07 3.63
C SER A 186 -29.23 -9.04 4.73
N ALA A 187 -28.69 -8.90 5.93
CA ALA A 187 -29.24 -9.58 7.10
C ALA A 187 -30.75 -9.31 7.11
N SER A 188 -31.54 -10.34 6.83
CA SER A 188 -32.98 -10.25 7.01
C SER A 188 -33.20 -10.11 8.51
N PRO A 189 -33.93 -9.09 8.99
CA PRO A 189 -34.34 -9.05 10.38
C PRO A 189 -35.30 -10.23 10.59
N GLY A 190 -34.83 -11.24 11.32
CA GLY A 190 -35.67 -12.28 11.91
C GLY A 190 -36.21 -11.84 13.25
#